data_AF-A0A7H8Z1J7-F1
#
_entry.id   AF-A0A7H8Z1J7-F1
#
_cell.length_a   1.000
_cell.length_b   1.000
_cell.length_c   1.000
_cell.angle_alpha   90.00
_cell.angle_beta   90.00
_cell.angle_gamma   90.00
#
_symmetry.space_group_name_H-M   'P 1'
#
loop_
_entity.id
_entity.type
_entity.pdbx_description
1 polymer ?
#
loop_
_entity_poly.entity_id
_entity_poly.type
_entity_poly.pdbx_seq_one_letter_code
_entity_poly.pdbx_strand_id
1 'polypeptide(L)'
;MTTSRDAGEDLLRILDELDELISNARSMPMSASAIVNRENALHLIDRARDAVPSAVRRAEKIVADADAVLAEGRAESERLVQYAQEESERLVAGENIVRMANDRADSIVAAAEDKAASLRHGADEYSDRTLASLEAEVAKVAEQIRAGREVLAGRLGDGAGQPVEIQEPVRRRSGWSVDPSAH
;
A
#
# COMPACT_ATOMS: atom_id res chain seq x y z
N MET A 1 -34.04 -46.53 26.61
CA MET A 1 -33.39 -45.20 26.61
C MET A 1 -33.75 -44.53 27.92
N THR A 2 -32.96 -44.77 28.97
CA THR A 2 -33.07 -44.06 30.25
C THR A 2 -32.30 -42.75 30.12
N THR A 3 -33.04 -41.65 30.03
CA THR A 3 -32.49 -40.31 29.83
C THR A 3 -31.66 -39.85 31.04
N SER A 4 -30.76 -38.90 30.83
CA SER A 4 -29.70 -38.46 31.78
C SER A 4 -30.17 -38.09 33.21
N ARG A 5 -31.45 -37.77 33.38
CA ARG A 5 -32.08 -37.50 34.68
C ARG A 5 -32.27 -38.75 35.52
N ASP A 6 -32.67 -39.84 34.86
CA ASP A 6 -33.31 -41.01 35.45
C ASP A 6 -32.45 -41.74 36.50
N ALA A 7 -31.18 -42.04 36.21
CA ALA A 7 -30.34 -42.87 37.10
C ALA A 7 -29.83 -42.15 38.36
N GLY A 8 -29.55 -40.85 38.29
CA GLY A 8 -29.16 -40.05 39.46
C GLY A 8 -30.37 -39.69 40.31
N GLU A 9 -31.48 -39.37 39.65
CA GLU A 9 -32.79 -39.16 40.26
C GLU A 9 -33.30 -40.46 40.90
N ASP A 10 -33.01 -41.63 40.31
CA ASP A 10 -33.30 -42.95 40.88
C ASP A 10 -32.50 -43.23 42.16
N LEU A 11 -31.19 -42.93 42.18
CA LEU A 11 -30.39 -43.11 43.39
C LEU A 11 -30.87 -42.21 44.52
N LEU A 12 -31.12 -40.92 44.22
CA LEU A 12 -31.65 -39.97 45.20
C LEU A 12 -33.02 -40.43 45.72
N ARG A 13 -33.90 -40.89 44.82
CA ARG A 13 -35.22 -41.41 45.18
C ARG A 13 -35.15 -42.68 46.04
N ILE A 14 -34.18 -43.57 45.79
CA ILE A 14 -33.95 -44.77 46.62
C ILE A 14 -33.45 -44.35 48.01
N LEU A 15 -32.59 -43.34 48.10
CA LEU A 15 -32.11 -42.80 49.38
C LEU A 15 -33.26 -42.13 50.15
N ASP A 16 -34.13 -41.38 49.47
CA ASP A 16 -35.33 -40.78 50.06
C ASP A 16 -36.31 -41.86 50.56
N GLU A 17 -36.54 -42.93 49.78
CA GLU A 17 -37.33 -44.09 50.21
C GLU A 17 -36.74 -44.79 51.44
N LEU A 18 -35.41 -44.86 51.53
CA LEU A 18 -34.70 -45.43 52.68
C LEU A 18 -34.84 -44.54 53.92
N ASP A 19 -34.73 -43.22 53.75
CA ASP A 19 -34.90 -42.23 54.81
C ASP A 19 -36.33 -42.24 55.36
N GLU A 20 -37.33 -42.34 54.49
CA GLU A 20 -38.74 -42.46 54.86
C GLU A 20 -39.03 -43.78 55.60
N LEU A 21 -38.41 -44.88 55.18
CA LEU A 21 -38.52 -46.18 55.84
C LEU A 21 -37.93 -46.16 57.26
N ILE A 22 -36.83 -45.44 57.47
CA ILE A 22 -36.20 -45.28 58.79
C ILE A 22 -36.99 -44.30 59.66
N SER A 23 -37.46 -43.19 59.10
CA SER A 23 -38.19 -42.15 59.82
C SER A 23 -39.56 -42.62 60.33
N ASN A 24 -40.24 -43.49 59.58
CA ASN A 24 -41.53 -44.07 59.97
C ASN A 24 -41.42 -45.37 60.78
N ALA A 25 -40.21 -45.82 61.09
CA ALA A 25 -39.97 -47.05 61.81
C ALA A 25 -40.44 -46.97 63.27
N ARG A 26 -40.98 -48.08 63.80
CA ARG A 26 -41.46 -48.13 65.19
C ARG A 26 -40.27 -48.06 66.16
N SER A 27 -40.16 -46.96 66.90
CA SER A 27 -39.11 -46.77 67.92
C SER A 27 -39.41 -47.58 69.19
N MET A 28 -38.37 -48.09 69.84
CA MET A 28 -38.47 -48.75 71.14
C MET A 28 -38.37 -47.71 72.28
N PRO A 29 -39.22 -47.77 73.33
CA PRO A 29 -39.09 -46.86 74.47
C PRO A 29 -37.74 -47.05 75.17
N MET A 30 -37.10 -45.94 75.55
CA MET A 30 -35.79 -45.89 76.22
C MET A 30 -34.58 -46.35 75.36
N SER A 31 -34.70 -46.41 74.02
CA SER A 31 -33.59 -46.74 73.11
C SER A 31 -33.60 -45.88 71.86
N ALA A 32 -32.43 -45.74 71.21
CA ALA A 32 -32.29 -45.14 69.87
C ALA A 32 -32.61 -46.14 68.72
N SER A 33 -33.02 -47.37 69.05
CA SER A 33 -33.31 -48.42 68.07
C SER A 33 -34.73 -48.31 67.50
N ALA A 34 -34.85 -48.55 66.19
CA ALA A 34 -36.12 -48.63 65.48
C ALA A 34 -36.32 -50.00 64.82
N ILE A 35 -37.56 -50.48 64.81
CA ILE A 35 -37.95 -51.74 64.15
C ILE A 35 -38.32 -51.42 62.71
N VAL A 36 -37.53 -51.95 61.78
CA VAL A 36 -37.72 -51.84 60.34
C VAL A 36 -37.95 -53.21 59.71
N ASN A 37 -38.71 -53.26 58.62
CA ASN A 37 -38.80 -54.46 57.81
C ASN A 37 -37.46 -54.69 57.10
N ARG A 38 -36.77 -55.76 57.50
CA ARG A 38 -35.45 -56.12 56.99
C ARG A 38 -35.44 -56.37 55.48
N GLU A 39 -36.49 -56.98 54.94
CA GLU A 39 -36.59 -57.30 53.51
C GLU A 39 -36.69 -56.03 52.66
N ASN A 40 -37.55 -55.09 53.07
CA ASN A 40 -37.68 -53.80 52.40
C ASN A 40 -36.39 -52.98 52.45
N ALA A 41 -35.72 -52.93 53.60
CA ALA A 41 -34.45 -52.21 53.75
C ALA A 41 -33.34 -52.80 52.87
N LEU A 42 -33.22 -54.13 52.83
CA LEU A 42 -32.24 -54.80 51.96
C LEU A 42 -32.52 -54.57 50.47
N HIS A 43 -33.79 -54.63 50.07
CA HIS A 43 -34.19 -54.38 48.68
C HIS A 43 -33.83 -52.95 48.22
N LEU A 44 -34.04 -51.94 49.07
CA LEU A 44 -33.62 -50.56 48.77
C LEU A 44 -32.10 -50.42 48.68
N ILE A 45 -31.34 -51.08 49.57
CA ILE A 45 -29.87 -51.09 49.53
C ILE A 45 -29.35 -51.74 48.24
N ASP A 46 -29.93 -52.85 47.81
CA ASP A 46 -29.52 -53.54 46.58
C ASP A 46 -29.83 -52.68 45.35
N ARG A 47 -31.01 -52.06 45.29
CA ARG A 47 -31.35 -51.09 44.24
C ARG A 47 -30.38 -49.92 44.20
N ALA A 48 -30.00 -49.36 45.35
CA ALA A 48 -29.00 -48.30 45.42
C ALA A 48 -27.65 -48.79 44.90
N ARG A 49 -27.21 -49.99 45.31
CA ARG A 49 -25.94 -50.60 44.89
C ARG A 49 -25.87 -50.82 43.38
N ASP A 50 -26.98 -51.15 42.74
CA ASP A 50 -27.06 -51.28 41.28
C ASP A 50 -27.07 -49.91 40.57
N ALA A 51 -27.67 -48.89 41.19
CA ALA A 51 -27.76 -47.55 40.63
C ALA A 51 -26.42 -46.77 40.72
N VAL A 52 -25.68 -46.88 41.83
CA VAL A 52 -24.44 -46.09 42.08
C VAL A 52 -23.41 -46.17 40.94
N PRO A 53 -23.01 -47.36 40.44
CA PRO A 53 -21.99 -47.45 39.39
C PRO A 53 -22.41 -46.77 38.10
N SER A 54 -23.71 -46.78 37.79
CA SER A 54 -24.24 -46.12 36.60
C SER A 54 -24.22 -44.60 36.72
N ALA A 55 -24.52 -44.07 37.91
CA ALA A 55 -24.46 -42.64 38.21
C ALA A 55 -23.02 -42.10 38.19
N VAL A 56 -22.07 -42.83 38.76
CA VAL A 56 -20.64 -42.45 38.76
C VAL A 56 -20.07 -42.42 37.34
N ARG A 57 -20.25 -43.50 36.55
CA ARG A 57 -19.78 -43.53 35.14
C ARG A 57 -20.35 -42.39 34.30
N ARG A 58 -21.56 -41.94 34.61
CA ARG A 58 -22.18 -40.80 33.94
C ARG A 58 -21.54 -39.48 34.35
N ALA A 59 -21.31 -39.26 35.64
CA ALA A 59 -20.60 -38.08 36.13
C ALA A 59 -19.20 -37.98 35.49
N GLU A 60 -18.46 -39.09 35.45
CA GLU A 60 -17.16 -39.19 34.78
C GLU A 60 -17.27 -38.83 33.29
N LYS A 61 -18.29 -39.34 32.59
CA LYS A 61 -18.51 -39.00 31.18
C LYS A 61 -18.81 -37.51 30.99
N ILE A 62 -19.64 -36.90 31.83
CA ILE A 62 -19.96 -35.47 31.73
C ILE A 62 -18.69 -34.63 31.93
N VAL A 63 -17.85 -35.00 32.89
CA VAL A 63 -16.55 -34.33 33.11
C VAL A 63 -15.65 -34.49 31.89
N ALA A 64 -15.54 -35.69 31.34
CA ALA A 64 -14.74 -35.94 30.14
C ALA A 64 -15.26 -35.16 28.91
N ASP A 65 -16.58 -35.10 28.71
CA ASP A 65 -17.21 -34.33 27.64
C ASP A 65 -16.95 -32.82 27.84
N ALA A 66 -17.03 -32.31 29.07
CA ALA A 66 -16.75 -30.92 29.40
C ALA A 66 -15.27 -30.56 29.16
N ASP A 67 -14.34 -31.43 29.56
CA ASP A 67 -12.91 -31.26 29.32
C ASP A 67 -12.59 -31.27 27.81
N ALA A 68 -13.26 -32.12 27.03
CA ALA A 68 -13.12 -32.15 25.58
C ALA A 68 -13.59 -30.85 24.93
N VAL A 69 -14.75 -30.33 25.32
CA VAL A 69 -15.28 -29.04 24.83
C VAL A 69 -14.36 -27.88 25.21
N LEU A 70 -13.81 -27.89 26.42
CA LEU A 70 -12.86 -26.87 26.87
C LEU A 70 -11.54 -26.93 26.07
N ALA A 71 -11.04 -28.14 25.79
CA ALA A 71 -9.83 -28.31 24.99
C ALA A 71 -10.05 -27.84 23.54
N GLU A 72 -11.18 -28.18 22.94
CA GLU A 72 -11.56 -27.71 21.61
C GLU A 72 -11.71 -26.18 21.56
N GLY A 73 -12.41 -25.59 22.53
CA GLY A 73 -12.58 -24.15 22.62
C GLY A 73 -11.25 -23.39 22.80
N ARG A 74 -10.30 -23.95 23.56
CA ARG A 74 -8.94 -23.38 23.69
C ARG A 74 -8.18 -23.44 22.37
N ALA A 75 -8.18 -24.60 21.71
CA ALA A 75 -7.51 -24.76 20.42
C ALA A 75 -8.08 -23.82 19.36
N GLU A 76 -9.40 -23.64 19.32
CA GLU A 76 -10.04 -22.71 18.38
C GLU A 76 -9.74 -21.24 18.72
N SER A 77 -9.72 -20.90 20.01
CA SER A 77 -9.34 -19.55 20.44
C SER A 77 -7.90 -19.22 20.03
N GLU A 78 -6.97 -20.17 20.20
CA GLU A 78 -5.57 -20.02 19.76
C GLU A 78 -5.48 -19.82 18.25
N ARG A 79 -6.22 -20.61 17.45
CA ARG A 79 -6.29 -20.42 15.99
C ARG A 79 -6.82 -19.05 15.61
N LEU A 80 -7.89 -18.59 16.26
CA LEU A 80 -8.50 -17.29 15.98
C LEU A 80 -7.54 -16.14 16.32
N VAL A 81 -6.83 -16.23 17.44
CA VAL A 81 -5.82 -15.24 17.83
C VAL A 81 -4.68 -15.21 16.82
N GLN A 82 -4.19 -16.37 16.40
CA GLN A 82 -3.13 -16.45 15.40
C GLN A 82 -3.58 -15.84 14.06
N TYR A 83 -4.77 -16.22 13.59
CA TYR A 83 -5.35 -15.66 12.37
C TYR A 83 -5.51 -14.13 12.44
N ALA A 84 -6.00 -13.61 13.57
CA ALA A 84 -6.15 -12.17 13.78
C ALA A 84 -4.80 -11.43 13.78
N GLN A 85 -3.74 -12.04 14.33
CA GLN A 85 -2.39 -11.48 14.31
C GLN A 85 -1.83 -11.45 12.87
N GLU A 86 -1.92 -12.55 12.13
CA GLU A 86 -1.48 -12.63 10.74
C GLU A 86 -2.20 -11.60 9.84
N GLU A 87 -3.51 -11.45 10.04
CA GLU A 87 -4.31 -10.47 9.29
C GLU A 87 -3.94 -9.02 9.67
N SER A 88 -3.70 -8.75 10.96
CA SER A 88 -3.22 -7.45 11.42
C SER A 88 -1.86 -7.09 10.81
N GLU A 89 -0.92 -8.04 10.79
CA GLU A 89 0.39 -7.84 10.16
C GLU A 89 0.25 -7.55 8.66
N ARG A 90 -0.63 -8.27 7.97
CA ARG A 90 -0.91 -8.05 6.54
C ARG A 90 -1.47 -6.66 6.28
N LEU A 91 -2.41 -6.19 7.10
CA LEU A 91 -3.00 -4.85 6.97
C LEU A 91 -1.95 -3.75 7.20
N VAL A 92 -1.13 -3.88 8.25
CA VAL A 92 -0.04 -2.94 8.55
C VAL A 92 1.00 -2.92 7.43
N ALA A 93 1.37 -4.09 6.90
CA ALA A 93 2.26 -4.16 5.75
C ALA A 93 1.66 -3.47 4.51
N GLY A 94 0.38 -3.71 4.23
CA GLY A 94 -0.35 -3.05 3.14
C GLY A 94 -0.37 -1.53 3.28
N GLU A 95 -0.68 -1.01 4.47
CA GLU A 95 -0.70 0.44 4.72
C GLU A 95 0.69 1.07 4.57
N ASN A 96 1.74 0.40 5.05
CA ASN A 96 3.11 0.88 4.87
C ASN A 96 3.49 0.93 3.38
N ILE A 97 3.13 -0.08 2.59
CA ILE A 97 3.39 -0.08 1.14
C ILE A 97 2.68 1.10 0.47
N VAL A 98 1.41 1.35 0.81
CA VAL A 98 0.65 2.48 0.25
C VAL A 98 1.28 3.81 0.64
N ARG A 99 1.70 3.98 1.90
CA ARG A 99 2.40 5.19 2.36
C ARG A 99 3.70 5.42 1.60
N MET A 100 4.54 4.40 1.51
CA MET A 100 5.80 4.46 0.76
C MET A 100 5.57 4.77 -0.74
N ALA A 101 4.51 4.22 -1.33
CA ALA A 101 4.15 4.49 -2.72
C ALA A 101 3.76 5.96 -2.92
N ASN A 102 2.98 6.56 -2.00
CA ASN A 102 2.63 7.97 -2.04
C ASN A 102 3.86 8.87 -1.84
N ASP A 103 4.70 8.59 -0.83
CA ASP A 103 5.93 9.35 -0.60
C ASP A 103 6.83 9.33 -1.84
N ARG A 104 6.94 8.17 -2.50
CA ARG A 104 7.70 8.03 -3.73
C ARG A 104 7.07 8.79 -4.89
N ALA A 105 5.75 8.76 -5.02
CA ALA A 105 5.02 9.51 -6.04
C ALA A 105 5.25 11.02 -5.88
N ASP A 106 5.11 11.55 -4.65
CA ASP A 106 5.36 12.95 -4.34
C ASP A 106 6.80 13.35 -4.66
N SER A 107 7.77 12.48 -4.33
CA SER A 107 9.17 12.70 -4.66
C SER A 107 9.42 12.75 -6.18
N ILE A 108 8.70 11.94 -6.97
CA ILE A 108 8.81 11.94 -8.43
C ILE A 108 8.21 13.22 -8.99
N VAL A 109 7.04 13.65 -8.49
CA VAL A 109 6.37 14.87 -8.92
C VAL A 109 7.25 16.08 -8.64
N ALA A 110 7.78 16.22 -7.41
CA ALA A 110 8.67 17.32 -7.06
C ALA A 110 9.92 17.36 -7.96
N ALA A 111 10.57 16.22 -8.19
CA ALA A 111 11.73 16.15 -9.08
C ALA A 111 11.39 16.51 -10.54
N ALA A 112 10.20 16.12 -11.01
CA ALA A 112 9.72 16.46 -12.35
C ALA A 112 9.43 17.97 -12.49
N GLU A 113 8.81 18.57 -11.46
CA GLU A 113 8.54 20.01 -11.41
C GLU A 113 9.83 20.83 -11.41
N ASP A 114 10.81 20.46 -10.59
CA ASP A 114 12.14 21.08 -10.56
C ASP A 114 12.83 20.98 -11.92
N LYS A 115 12.79 19.79 -12.53
CA LYS A 115 13.38 19.59 -13.86
C LYS A 115 12.69 20.43 -14.93
N ALA A 116 11.37 20.53 -14.88
CA ALA A 116 10.59 21.35 -15.80
C ALA A 116 10.84 22.85 -15.61
N ALA A 117 11.03 23.31 -14.36
CA ALA A 117 11.42 24.69 -14.06
C ALA A 117 12.81 25.01 -14.61
N SER A 118 13.78 24.14 -14.34
CA SER A 118 15.16 24.27 -14.87
C SER A 118 15.21 24.28 -16.39
N LEU A 119 14.44 23.40 -17.05
CA LEU A 119 14.38 23.34 -18.51
C LEU A 119 13.77 24.61 -19.11
N ARG A 120 12.68 25.12 -18.54
CA ARG A 120 12.06 26.39 -18.98
C ARG A 120 13.05 27.54 -18.86
N HIS A 121 13.68 27.67 -17.70
CA HIS A 121 14.67 28.72 -17.48
C HIS A 121 15.84 28.64 -18.47
N GLY A 122 16.39 27.44 -18.69
CA GLY A 122 17.45 27.26 -19.68
C GLY A 122 17.02 27.55 -21.13
N ALA A 123 15.76 27.26 -21.48
CA ALA A 123 15.21 27.60 -22.79
C ALA A 123 15.01 29.12 -22.96
N ASP A 124 14.56 29.81 -21.91
CA ASP A 124 14.44 31.27 -21.89
C ASP A 124 15.81 31.93 -22.06
N GLU A 125 16.82 31.51 -21.28
CA GLU A 125 18.19 32.03 -21.39
C GLU A 125 18.82 31.77 -22.77
N TYR A 126 18.59 30.58 -23.33
CA TYR A 126 19.06 30.26 -24.68
C TYR A 126 18.40 31.17 -25.71
N SER A 127 17.08 31.37 -25.62
CA SER A 127 16.32 32.21 -26.53
C SER A 127 16.80 33.66 -26.48
N ASP A 128 16.99 34.21 -25.28
CA ASP A 128 17.52 35.57 -25.07
C ASP A 128 18.90 35.73 -25.72
N ARG A 129 19.82 34.79 -25.48
CA ARG A 129 21.16 34.80 -26.08
C ARG A 129 21.11 34.74 -27.60
N THR A 130 20.27 33.87 -28.17
CA THR A 130 20.10 33.76 -29.62
C THR A 130 19.52 35.04 -30.21
N LEU A 131 18.52 35.65 -29.56
CA LEU A 131 17.91 36.90 -30.00
C LEU A 131 18.91 38.06 -29.92
N ALA A 132 19.68 38.19 -28.85
CA ALA A 132 20.73 39.20 -28.73
C ALA A 132 21.82 39.06 -29.81
N SER A 133 22.22 37.82 -30.12
CA SER A 133 23.16 37.57 -31.21
C SER A 133 22.57 37.95 -32.57
N LEU A 134 21.28 37.65 -32.80
CA LEU A 134 20.59 38.02 -34.02
C LEU A 134 20.46 39.54 -34.15
N GLU A 135 20.13 40.24 -33.07
CA GLU A 135 20.08 41.70 -33.02
C GLU A 135 21.41 42.33 -33.43
N ALA A 136 22.52 41.83 -32.89
CA ALA A 136 23.86 42.31 -33.24
C ALA A 136 24.19 42.10 -34.73
N GLU A 137 23.82 40.95 -35.31
CA GLU A 137 24.01 40.71 -36.75
C GLU A 137 23.13 41.61 -37.61
N VAL A 138 21.86 41.81 -37.25
CA VAL A 138 20.97 42.73 -37.96
C VAL A 138 21.49 44.17 -37.89
N ALA A 139 22.03 44.61 -36.75
CA ALA A 139 22.63 45.93 -36.59
C ALA A 139 23.83 46.13 -37.55
N LYS A 140 24.70 45.12 -37.70
CA LYS A 140 25.82 45.16 -38.66
C LYS A 140 25.32 45.27 -40.10
N VAL A 141 24.31 44.49 -40.48
CA VAL A 141 23.71 44.54 -41.82
C VAL A 141 23.06 45.91 -42.07
N ALA A 142 22.36 46.45 -41.08
CA ALA A 142 21.76 47.79 -41.17
C ALA A 142 22.83 48.89 -41.36
N GLU A 143 23.97 48.79 -40.69
CA GLU A 143 25.11 49.69 -40.87
C GLU A 143 25.68 49.60 -42.29
N GLN A 144 25.88 48.38 -42.80
CA GLN A 144 26.34 48.15 -44.18
C GLN A 144 25.39 48.75 -45.21
N ILE A 145 24.07 48.62 -44.99
CA ILE A 145 23.06 49.23 -45.84
C ILE A 145 23.16 50.76 -45.77
N ARG A 146 23.27 51.35 -44.57
CA ARG A 146 23.39 52.80 -44.40
C ARG A 146 24.62 53.34 -45.12
N ALA A 147 25.79 52.74 -44.91
CA ALA A 147 27.02 53.09 -45.60
C ALA A 147 26.87 52.95 -47.12
N GLY A 148 26.23 51.87 -47.60
CA GLY A 148 25.94 51.67 -49.01
C GLY A 148 25.05 52.77 -49.61
N ARG A 149 24.03 53.22 -48.88
CA ARG A 149 23.17 54.35 -49.30
C ARG A 149 23.90 55.67 -49.31
N GLU A 150 24.77 55.95 -48.34
CA GLU A 150 25.57 57.18 -48.30
C GLU A 150 26.51 57.28 -49.52
N VAL A 151 27.16 56.18 -49.88
CA VAL A 151 27.99 56.11 -51.10
C VAL A 151 27.17 56.38 -52.37
N LEU A 152 25.97 55.80 -52.47
CA LEU A 152 25.07 56.05 -53.60
C LEU A 152 24.57 57.50 -53.65
N ALA A 153 24.23 58.08 -52.50
CA ALA A 153 23.80 59.47 -52.39
C ALA A 153 24.93 60.43 -52.80
N GLY A 154 26.17 60.17 -52.39
CA GLY A 154 27.34 60.94 -52.84
C GLY A 154 27.52 60.91 -54.36
N ARG A 155 27.40 59.74 -54.98
CA ARG A 155 27.46 59.61 -56.46
C ARG A 155 26.34 60.36 -57.18
N LEU A 156 25.13 60.35 -56.62
CA LEU A 156 23.99 61.08 -57.18
C LEU A 156 24.13 62.61 -56.98
N GLY A 157 24.80 63.05 -55.92
CA GLY A 157 25.10 64.47 -55.64
C GLY A 157 26.23 65.05 -56.50
N ASP A 158 27.32 64.29 -56.70
CA ASP A 158 28.46 64.72 -57.53
C ASP A 158 28.15 64.75 -59.03
N GLY A 159 27.11 64.03 -59.47
CA GLY A 159 26.67 64.02 -60.86
C GLY A 159 25.93 65.29 -61.32
N ALA A 160 25.67 66.26 -60.43
CA ALA A 160 24.85 67.44 -60.73
C ALA A 160 25.66 68.71 -61.10
N GLY A 161 26.99 68.64 -61.28
CA GLY A 161 27.81 69.85 -61.23
C GLY A 161 29.04 69.98 -62.14
N GLN A 162 29.23 69.20 -63.21
CA GLN A 162 30.32 69.47 -64.15
C GLN A 162 29.89 69.36 -65.63
N PRO A 163 30.01 70.45 -66.43
CA PRO A 163 29.87 70.36 -67.87
C PRO A 163 31.01 69.52 -68.45
N VAL A 164 30.67 68.52 -69.25
CA VAL A 164 31.63 67.63 -69.91
C VAL A 164 32.38 68.42 -70.98
N GLU A 165 33.67 68.71 -70.75
CA GLU A 165 34.56 69.20 -71.79
C GLU A 165 35.24 68.00 -72.46
N ILE A 166 34.77 67.66 -73.67
CA ILE A 166 35.33 66.57 -74.50
C ILE A 166 36.57 67.13 -75.21
N GLN A 167 37.75 66.65 -74.85
CA GLN A 167 39.00 66.96 -75.54
C GLN A 167 39.51 65.71 -76.27
N GLU A 168 39.49 65.75 -77.61
CA GLU A 168 40.08 64.71 -78.49
C GLU A 168 41.61 64.82 -78.53
N PRO A 169 42.37 63.71 -78.37
CA PRO A 169 43.77 63.68 -78.76
C PRO A 169 43.99 62.86 -80.05
N VAL A 170 44.16 63.62 -81.13
CA VAL A 170 45.12 63.51 -82.23
C VAL A 170 45.77 62.13 -82.51
N ARG A 171 45.42 61.54 -83.67
CA ARG A 171 46.18 60.44 -84.29
C ARG A 171 47.54 60.92 -84.79
N ARG A 172 48.63 60.22 -84.44
CA ARG A 172 49.84 60.14 -85.28
C ARG A 172 50.41 58.71 -85.36
N ARG A 173 50.47 58.23 -86.61
CA ARG A 173 51.37 57.22 -87.21
C ARG A 173 52.80 57.30 -86.62
N SER A 174 53.68 56.30 -86.64
CA SER A 174 53.81 55.02 -87.36
C SER A 174 55.12 54.36 -86.90
N GLY A 175 55.30 53.05 -87.12
CA GLY A 175 56.65 52.50 -87.38
C GLY A 175 56.85 51.06 -86.94
N TRP A 176 56.67 50.14 -87.89
CA TRP A 176 57.04 48.73 -87.83
C TRP A 176 58.55 48.57 -88.04
N SER A 177 59.22 47.67 -87.30
CA SER A 177 60.37 46.92 -87.80
C SER A 177 60.47 45.58 -87.06
N VAL A 178 60.48 44.50 -87.84
CA VAL A 178 60.66 43.11 -87.42
C VAL A 178 62.12 42.75 -87.68
N ASP A 179 62.75 42.02 -86.77
CA ASP A 179 63.98 41.28 -87.06
C ASP A 179 63.87 39.86 -86.48
N PRO A 180 63.97 38.80 -87.32
CA PRO A 180 63.96 37.41 -86.87
C PRO A 180 65.38 36.86 -86.71
N SER A 181 65.51 35.81 -85.89
CA SER A 181 66.66 34.86 -85.76
C SER A 181 67.74 35.22 -84.73
N ALA A 182 67.78 34.46 -83.64
CA ALA A 182 69.03 33.98 -83.03
C ALA A 182 68.75 32.71 -82.20
N HIS A 183 69.09 31.58 -82.83
CA HIS A 183 69.51 30.25 -82.36
C HIS A 183 68.95 29.63 -81.07
#